data_AF-A0A6N2M982-F1
#
_entry.id   AF-A0A6N2M982-F1
#
_cell.length_a   1.000
_cell.length_b   1.000
_cell.length_c   1.000
_cell.angle_alpha   90.00
_cell.angle_beta   90.00
_cell.angle_gamma   90.00
#
_symmetry.space_group_name_H-M   'P 1'
#
loop_
_entity.id
_entity.type
_entity.pdbx_description
1 polymer ?
#
loop_
_entity_poly.entity_id
_entity_poly.type
_entity_poly.pdbx_seq_one_letter_code
_entity_poly.pdbx_strand_id
1 'polypeptide(L)' 'MRPLWGSSLKDDNPQPSMSLLAIAVGIKQKAIVNQIVKKFPLSDFVVMLFHYDGVVDEWRGLSWSVQCLQ' A
#
# COMPACT_ATOMS: atom_id res chain seq x y z
N MET A 1 -20.54 14.92 -27.14
CA MET A 1 -20.42 13.74 -26.25
C MET A 1 -20.11 14.25 -24.84
N ARG A 2 -20.77 13.72 -23.79
CA ARG A 2 -20.51 14.08 -22.39
C ARG A 2 -19.77 12.93 -21.71
N PRO A 3 -18.73 13.16 -20.88
CA PRO A 3 -18.08 12.10 -20.14
C PRO A 3 -19.05 11.45 -19.15
N LEU A 4 -19.03 10.13 -19.04
CA LEU A 4 -19.78 9.36 -18.04
C LEU A 4 -19.08 9.28 -16.67
N TRP A 5 -17.85 9.78 -16.57
CA TRP A 5 -17.19 9.98 -15.29
C TRP A 5 -17.54 11.38 -14.79
N GLY A 6 -18.30 11.43 -13.70
CA GLY A 6 -19.07 12.59 -13.24
C GLY A 6 -18.26 13.88 -13.07
N SER A 7 -18.90 14.99 -13.45
CA SER A 7 -18.55 16.33 -13.03
C SER A 7 -19.08 16.61 -11.61
N SER A 8 -18.27 17.33 -10.82
CA SER A 8 -18.46 17.70 -9.40
C SER A 8 -17.94 16.60 -8.47
N LEU A 9 -16.95 16.84 -7.61
CA LEU A 9 -16.98 17.85 -6.56
C LEU A 9 -15.61 18.55 -6.43
N LYS A 10 -15.63 19.88 -6.34
CA LYS A 10 -14.53 20.60 -5.68
C LYS A 10 -14.63 20.23 -4.20
N ASP A 11 -13.74 19.36 -3.73
CA ASP A 11 -13.49 19.24 -2.30
C ASP A 11 -12.62 20.44 -1.92
N ASP A 12 -13.17 21.35 -1.11
CA ASP A 12 -12.47 22.51 -0.54
C ASP A 12 -11.37 22.10 0.48
N ASN A 13 -11.11 20.80 0.59
CA ASN A 13 -9.97 20.21 1.28
C ASN A 13 -9.48 18.99 0.47
N PRO A 14 -8.54 19.16 -0.48
CA PRO A 14 -8.01 18.02 -1.23
C PRO A 14 -7.42 17.03 -0.23
N GLN A 15 -7.91 15.78 -0.21
CA GLN A 15 -7.25 14.75 0.59
C GLN A 15 -5.76 14.73 0.22
N PRO A 16 -4.86 14.63 1.22
CA PRO A 16 -3.44 14.59 0.95
C PRO A 16 -3.16 13.45 -0.03
N SER A 17 -2.46 13.78 -1.12
CA SER A 17 -2.10 12.80 -2.14
C SER A 17 -1.20 11.74 -1.51
N MET A 18 -1.68 10.50 -1.46
CA MET A 18 -0.88 9.37 -0.99
C MET A 18 -0.10 8.76 -2.16
N SER A 19 1.15 8.40 -1.89
CA SER A 19 2.01 7.65 -2.81
C SER A 19 1.80 6.13 -2.64
N LEU A 20 2.13 5.33 -3.66
CA LEU A 20 2.03 3.88 -3.60
C LEU A 20 3.42 3.23 -3.58
N LEU A 21 3.68 2.40 -2.57
CA LEU A 21 4.81 1.49 -2.52
C LEU A 21 4.31 0.08 -2.85
N ALA A 22 4.51 -0.34 -4.09
CA ALA A 22 4.15 -1.67 -4.59
C ALA A 22 5.39 -2.56 -4.69
N ILE A 23 5.39 -3.74 -4.06
CA ILE A 23 6.55 -4.65 -4.00
C ILE A 23 6.09 -6.09 -4.25
N ALA A 24 6.75 -6.79 -5.18
CA ALA A 24 6.64 -8.24 -5.30
C ALA A 24 7.50 -8.93 -4.23
N VAL A 25 6.90 -9.81 -3.44
CA VAL A 25 7.52 -10.37 -2.24
C VAL A 25 7.34 -11.88 -2.13
N GLY A 26 8.31 -12.50 -1.48
CA GLY A 26 8.18 -13.84 -0.92
C GLY A 26 8.68 -13.88 0.53
N ILE A 27 8.27 -14.90 1.28
CA ILE A 27 8.48 -15.01 2.72
C ILE A 27 9.96 -14.94 3.12
N LYS A 28 10.86 -15.45 2.27
CA LYS A 28 12.32 -15.37 2.46
C LYS A 28 12.84 -13.92 2.51
N GLN A 29 12.11 -12.96 1.94
CA GLN A 29 12.47 -11.54 1.90
C GLN A 29 11.82 -10.72 3.01
N LYS A 30 10.98 -11.33 3.86
CA LYS A 30 10.17 -10.64 4.89
C LYS A 30 10.98 -9.68 5.77
N ALA A 31 12.19 -10.07 6.19
CA ALA A 31 13.05 -9.23 7.02
C ALA A 31 13.50 -7.95 6.27
N ILE A 32 13.90 -8.08 5.01
CA ILE A 32 14.33 -6.97 4.17
C ILE A 32 13.15 -6.05 3.85
N VAL A 33 12.00 -6.62 3.47
CA VAL A 33 10.78 -5.85 3.18
C VAL A 33 10.32 -5.07 4.41
N ASN A 34 10.38 -5.67 5.61
CA ASN A 34 10.10 -4.96 6.85
C ASN A 34 11.03 -3.75 7.07
N GLN A 35 12.32 -3.85 6.74
CA GLN A 35 13.22 -2.70 6.80
C GLN A 35 12.90 -1.63 5.74
N ILE A 36 12.48 -2.04 4.54
CA ILE A 36 12.06 -1.10 3.48
C ILE A 36 10.82 -0.33 3.94
N VAL A 37 9.74 -1.02 4.32
CA VAL A 37 8.47 -0.37 4.71
C VAL A 37 8.67 0.60 5.87
N LYS A 38 9.52 0.28 6.86
CA LYS A 38 9.84 1.18 7.97
C LYS A 38 10.53 2.48 7.57
N LYS A 39 11.09 2.58 6.35
CA LYS A 39 11.68 3.83 5.82
C LYS A 39 10.64 4.75 5.19
N PHE A 40 9.42 4.26 4.94
CA PHE A 40 8.35 5.05 4.34
C PHE A 40 7.28 5.35 5.41
N PRO A 41 6.92 6.62 5.62
CA PRO A 41 5.86 6.98 6.55
C PRO A 41 4.51 6.50 6.02
N LEU A 42 3.81 5.67 6.79
CA LEU A 42 2.50 5.10 6.40
C LEU A 42 1.37 6.15 6.32
N SER A 43 1.62 7.38 6.79
CA SER A 43 0.71 8.52 6.58
C SER A 43 0.70 8.99 5.13
N ASP A 44 1.80 8.78 4.41
CA ASP A 44 2.03 9.36 3.08
C ASP A 44 2.06 8.26 2.00
N PHE A 45 2.15 7.00 2.41
CA PHE A 45 2.27 5.84 1.52
C PHE A 45 1.21 4.78 1.81
N VAL A 46 0.56 4.32 0.75
CA VAL A 46 -0.14 3.03 0.71
C VAL A 46 0.89 1.96 0.34
N VAL A 47 0.90 0.84 1.07
CA VAL A 47 1.79 -0.29 0.79
C VAL A 47 0.98 -1.44 0.21
N MET A 48 1.46 -2.00 -0.91
CA MET A 48 0.84 -3.13 -1.60
C MET A 48 1.88 -4.23 -1.82
N LEU A 49 1.59 -5.42 -1.31
CA LEU A 49 2.46 -6.59 -1.45
C LEU A 49 1.89 -7.54 -2.50
N PHE A 50 2.72 -7.97 -3.45
CA PHE A 50 2.36 -9.00 -4.42
C PHE A 50 3.08 -10.30 -4.06
N HIS A 51 2.37 -11.22 -3.41
CA HIS A 51 2.91 -12.50 -2.93
C HIS A 51 3.04 -13.51 -4.07
N TYR A 52 4.24 -13.67 -4.62
CA TYR A 52 4.46 -14.64 -5.71
C TYR A 52 4.61 -16.08 -5.20
N ASP A 53 4.84 -16.28 -3.90
CA ASP A 53 4.98 -17.60 -3.28
C ASP A 53 3.69 -18.08 -2.58
N GLY A 54 2.62 -17.29 -2.63
CA GLY A 54 1.33 -17.60 -2.02
C GLY A 54 1.30 -17.54 -0.49
N VAL A 55 2.39 -17.11 0.16
CA VAL A 55 2.48 -17.08 1.63
C VAL A 55 2.03 -15.71 2.15
N VAL A 56 0.73 -15.58 2.45
CA VAL A 56 0.14 -14.31 2.94
C VAL A 56 0.08 -14.23 4.47
N ASP A 57 -0.40 -15.28 5.14
CA ASP A 57 -0.72 -15.21 6.58
C ASP A 57 0.50 -14.99 7.47
N GLU A 58 1.68 -15.44 7.03
CA GLU A 58 2.92 -15.22 7.77
C GLU A 58 3.31 -13.73 7.86
N TRP A 59 2.76 -12.84 7.03
CA TRP A 59 3.06 -11.40 7.07
C TRP A 59 2.30 -10.64 8.17
N ARG A 60 1.24 -11.24 8.73
CA ARG A 60 0.37 -10.62 9.75
C ARG A 60 1.08 -10.23 11.06
N GLY A 61 2.27 -10.78 11.32
CA GLY A 61 3.06 -10.47 12.52
C GLY A 61 3.78 -9.12 12.50
N LEU A 62 3.72 -8.36 11.39
CA LEU A 62 4.34 -7.04 11.27
C LEU A 62 3.32 -5.96 11.64
N SER A 63 3.72 -4.97 12.44
CA SER A 63 2.81 -3.92 12.94
C SER A 63 2.11 -3.14 11.82
N TRP A 64 2.76 -2.99 10.67
CA TRP A 64 2.23 -2.28 9.50
C TRP A 64 1.37 -3.15 8.57
N SER A 65 1.34 -4.47 8.78
CA SER A 65 0.66 -5.41 7.87
C SER A 65 -0.85 -5.17 7.78
N VAL A 66 -1.47 -4.66 8.85
CA VAL A 66 -2.89 -4.31 8.90
C VAL A 66 -3.26 -3.11 8.02
N GLN A 67 -2.27 -2.32 7.61
CA GLN A 67 -2.42 -1.13 6.77
C GLN A 67 -1.99 -1.39 5.32
N CYS A 68 -1.70 -2.66 4.97
CA CYS A 68 -1.25 -3.05 3.65
C CYS A 68 -2.34 -3.76 2.85
N LEU A 69 -2.30 -3.52 1.54
CA LEU A 69 -3.02 -4.33 0.56
C LEU A 69 -2.19 -5.60 0.29
N GLN A 70 -2.83 -6.76 0.30
CA GLN A 70 -2.22 -8.08 0.13
C GLN A 70 -2.66 -8.73 -1.19
#